data_AF-A0A512MIA2-F1
#
_entry.id   AF-A0A512MIA2-F1
#
_cell.length_a   1.000
_cell.length_b   1.000
_cell.length_c   1.000
_cell.angle_alpha   90.00
_cell.angle_beta   90.00
_cell.angle_gamma   90.00
#
_symmetry.space_group_name_H-M   'P 1'
#
loop_
_entity.id
_entity.type
_entity.pdbx_description
1 polymer ?
#
loop_
_entity_poly.entity_id
_entity_poly.type
_entity_poly.pdbx_seq_one_letter_code
_entity_poly.pdbx_strand_id
1 'polypeptide(L)'
;MKHIACLLSLLLALVSCGEKKEPVMNEPAAIKSAEEGIKFLESHPPSGDSFQLAISESFTFAGQKDSMGMGMAVLLDKILAAGYELDGFEQKTGFRLYRYKKTP
;
A
#
# COMPACT_ATOMS: atom_id res chain seq x y z
N MET A 1 -0.50 27.98 -52.49
CA MET A 1 0.44 27.53 -51.44
C MET A 1 0.21 28.25 -50.11
N LYS A 2 -0.99 28.13 -49.50
CA LYS A 2 -1.28 28.75 -48.18
C LYS A 2 -2.15 27.89 -47.24
N HIS A 3 -2.58 26.69 -47.66
CA HIS A 3 -3.53 25.88 -46.88
C HIS A 3 -2.95 24.63 -46.23
N ILE A 4 -1.66 24.33 -46.41
CA ILE A 4 -1.04 23.10 -45.87
C ILE A 4 -0.36 23.35 -44.50
N ALA A 5 -0.11 24.61 -44.13
CA ALA A 5 0.59 24.95 -42.89
C ALA A 5 -0.29 24.91 -41.62
N CYS A 6 -1.63 24.91 -41.74
CA CYS A 6 -2.51 24.96 -40.56
C CYS A 6 -2.86 23.58 -39.98
N LEU A 7 -2.58 22.48 -40.68
CA LEU A 7 -3.00 21.14 -40.25
C LEU A 7 -1.93 20.38 -39.44
N LEU A 8 -0.67 20.83 -39.44
CA LEU A 8 0.40 20.18 -38.68
C LEU A 8 0.53 20.69 -37.23
N SER A 9 -0.03 21.86 -36.92
CA SER A 9 0.06 22.46 -35.58
C SER A 9 -0.97 21.91 -34.59
N LEU A 10 -1.99 21.17 -35.07
CA LEU A 10 -3.05 20.63 -34.21
C LEU A 10 -2.74 19.23 -33.66
N LEU A 11 -1.72 18.52 -34.17
CA LEU A 11 -1.40 17.16 -33.74
C LEU A 11 -0.42 17.05 -32.57
N LEU A 12 0.21 18.15 -32.13
CA LEU A 12 1.10 18.14 -30.95
C LEU A 12 0.40 18.43 -29.61
N ALA A 13 -0.93 18.63 -29.59
CA ALA A 13 -1.66 19.03 -28.39
C ALA A 13 -2.27 17.87 -27.57
N LEU A 14 -2.10 16.61 -27.98
CA LEU A 14 -2.78 15.47 -27.33
C LEU A 14 -1.87 14.45 -26.60
N VAL A 15 -0.56 14.69 -26.54
CA VAL A 15 0.36 13.88 -25.70
C VAL A 15 0.96 14.76 -24.62
N SER A 16 0.09 15.42 -23.86
CA SER A 16 0.39 15.75 -22.48
C SER A 16 -0.69 15.06 -21.66
N CYS A 17 -0.55 13.74 -21.51
CA CYS A 17 -1.12 13.05 -20.36
C CYS A 17 -0.45 13.70 -19.16
N GLY A 18 -1.10 14.73 -18.62
CA GLY A 18 -0.72 15.32 -17.35
C GLY A 18 -0.62 14.17 -16.36
N GLU A 19 0.59 13.94 -15.86
CA GLU A 19 0.78 13.25 -14.60
C GLU A 19 0.00 14.06 -13.58
N LYS A 20 -1.23 13.63 -13.31
CA LYS A 20 -1.96 14.05 -12.14
C LYS A 20 -1.08 13.56 -10.99
N LYS A 21 -0.23 14.45 -10.47
CA LYS A 21 0.31 14.31 -9.13
C LYS A 21 -0.90 14.33 -8.22
N GLU A 22 -1.42 13.14 -7.96
CA GLU A 22 -2.36 12.92 -6.89
C GLU A 22 -1.74 13.54 -5.63
N PRO A 23 -2.56 14.22 -4.81
CA PRO A 23 -2.08 14.84 -3.60
C PRO A 23 -1.38 13.75 -2.78
N VAL A 24 -0.10 13.99 -2.46
CA VAL A 24 0.69 13.17 -1.54
C VAL A 24 0.05 13.32 -0.16
N MET A 25 -1.05 12.59 0.07
CA MET A 25 -1.52 12.28 1.41
C MET A 25 -0.42 11.44 2.02
N ASN A 26 0.13 11.87 3.15
CA ASN A 26 1.21 11.19 3.86
C ASN A 26 0.96 9.68 3.90
N GLU A 27 1.65 8.93 3.04
CA GLU A 27 1.49 7.48 2.99
C GLU A 27 1.92 6.91 4.34
N PRO A 28 1.15 5.98 4.93
CA PRO A 28 1.51 5.39 6.21
C PRO A 28 2.89 4.76 6.11
N ALA A 29 3.74 5.03 7.10
CA ALA A 29 5.09 4.47 7.14
C ALA A 29 5.01 2.93 7.09
N ALA A 30 5.62 2.34 6.06
CA ALA A 30 5.56 0.90 5.84
C ALA A 30 6.34 0.13 6.90
N ILE A 31 5.69 -0.84 7.54
CA ILE A 31 6.27 -1.79 8.49
C ILE A 31 7.32 -2.65 7.75
N LYS A 32 8.52 -2.76 8.32
CA LYS A 32 9.67 -3.41 7.69
C LYS A 32 10.03 -4.76 8.31
N SER A 33 9.47 -5.10 9.47
CA SER A 33 9.64 -6.43 10.06
C SER A 33 8.41 -6.89 10.82
N ALA A 34 8.30 -8.21 11.04
CA ALA A 34 7.21 -8.76 11.83
C ALA A 34 7.25 -8.23 13.26
N GLU A 35 8.43 -8.09 13.85
CA GLU A 35 8.63 -7.57 15.21
C GLU A 35 8.16 -6.11 15.32
N GLU A 36 8.46 -5.28 14.31
CA GLU A 36 7.95 -3.91 14.22
C GLU A 36 6.42 -3.90 14.13
N GLY A 37 5.85 -4.75 13.27
CA GLY A 37 4.39 -4.86 13.10
C GLY A 37 3.67 -5.33 14.36
N ILE A 38 4.24 -6.31 15.06
CA ILE A 38 3.72 -6.80 16.36
C ILE A 38 3.72 -5.66 17.38
N LYS A 39 4.85 -4.96 17.52
CA LYS A 39 4.97 -3.83 18.45
C LYS A 39 4.00 -2.70 18.09
N PHE A 40 3.79 -2.46 16.80
CA PHE A 40 2.84 -1.47 16.31
C PHE A 40 1.41 -1.83 16.74
N LEU A 41 0.95 -3.07 16.51
CA LEU A 41 -0.39 -3.53 16.88
C LEU A 41 -0.61 -3.56 18.40
N GLU A 42 0.42 -3.84 19.18
CA GLU A 42 0.35 -3.81 20.65
C GLU A 42 0.26 -2.38 21.18
N SER A 43 0.97 -1.44 20.57
CA SER A 43 0.96 -0.03 20.96
C SER A 43 -0.26 0.73 20.45
N HIS A 44 -0.82 0.27 19.32
CA HIS A 44 -1.99 0.85 18.66
C HIS A 44 -2.97 -0.27 18.30
N PRO A 45 -3.71 -0.80 19.28
CA PRO A 45 -4.70 -1.84 19.03
C PRO A 45 -5.68 -1.38 17.93
N PRO A 46 -5.99 -2.24 16.94
CA PRO A 46 -6.99 -1.95 15.93
C PRO A 46 -8.31 -1.53 16.56
N SER A 47 -8.94 -0.50 15.99
CA SER A 47 -10.22 0.05 16.46
C SER A 47 -11.08 0.47 15.27
N GLY A 48 -12.39 0.66 15.51
CA GLY A 48 -13.36 0.94 14.46
C GLY A 48 -13.68 -0.27 13.56
N ASP A 49 -14.35 0.00 12.44
CA ASP A 49 -14.87 -1.04 11.54
C ASP A 49 -13.83 -1.52 10.53
N SER A 50 -12.77 -0.74 10.29
CA SER A 50 -11.69 -1.09 9.38
C SER A 50 -10.40 -0.35 9.71
N PHE A 51 -9.27 -0.93 9.31
CA PHE A 51 -7.96 -0.28 9.38
C PHE A 51 -7.06 -0.77 8.24
N GLN A 52 -5.89 -0.14 8.09
CA GLN A 52 -4.94 -0.46 7.04
C GLN A 52 -3.52 -0.62 7.61
N LEU A 53 -2.72 -1.48 6.97
CA LEU A 53 -1.33 -1.70 7.32
C LEU A 53 -0.46 -1.72 6.06
N ALA A 54 0.49 -0.81 5.97
CA ALA A 54 1.50 -0.81 4.91
C ALA A 54 2.64 -1.76 5.30
N ILE A 55 2.94 -2.73 4.45
CA ILE A 55 4.01 -3.72 4.63
C ILE A 55 5.04 -3.53 3.53
N SER A 56 6.29 -3.25 3.90
CA SER A 56 7.37 -3.04 2.95
C SER A 56 7.66 -4.27 2.08
N GLU A 57 8.09 -4.08 0.84
CA GLU A 57 8.57 -5.18 -0.01
C GLU A 57 9.86 -5.84 0.52
N SER A 58 10.62 -5.11 1.34
CA SER A 58 11.80 -5.62 2.04
C SER A 58 11.46 -6.19 3.41
N PHE A 59 10.21 -6.60 3.65
CA PHE A 59 9.77 -7.10 4.95
C PHE A 59 10.61 -8.29 5.43
N THR A 60 10.92 -8.27 6.72
CA THR A 60 11.80 -9.25 7.37
C THR A 60 11.12 -9.96 8.54
N PHE A 61 11.63 -11.13 8.88
CA PHE A 61 11.26 -11.88 10.08
C PHE A 61 12.51 -12.55 10.64
N ALA A 62 12.74 -12.41 11.95
CA ALA A 62 13.95 -12.90 12.62
C ALA A 62 15.26 -12.42 11.94
N GLY A 63 15.26 -11.17 11.45
CA GLY A 63 16.42 -10.56 10.78
C GLY A 63 16.70 -11.06 9.36
N GLN A 64 15.83 -11.90 8.79
CA GLN A 64 15.96 -12.42 7.43
C GLN A 64 14.79 -11.95 6.56
N LYS A 65 14.96 -11.89 5.24
CA LYS A 65 13.86 -11.60 4.32
C LYS A 65 12.75 -12.64 4.49
N ASP A 66 11.51 -12.20 4.67
CA ASP A 66 10.36 -13.09 4.85
C ASP A 66 9.88 -13.68 3.52
N SER A 67 10.73 -14.49 2.90
CA SER A 67 10.49 -15.08 1.58
C SER A 67 9.34 -16.10 1.57
N MET A 68 9.08 -16.74 2.70
CA MET A 68 8.05 -17.78 2.86
C MET A 68 6.75 -17.24 3.46
N GLY A 69 6.71 -15.97 3.90
CA GLY A 69 5.53 -15.34 4.49
C GLY A 69 5.25 -15.74 5.94
N MET A 70 6.24 -16.25 6.66
CA MET A 70 6.08 -16.65 8.07
C MET A 70 5.85 -15.45 8.97
N GLY A 71 6.60 -14.36 8.78
CA GLY A 71 6.42 -13.12 9.53
C GLY A 71 5.06 -12.49 9.28
N MET A 72 4.61 -12.53 8.02
CA MET A 72 3.26 -12.12 7.64
C MET A 72 2.17 -12.99 8.29
N ALA A 73 2.37 -14.30 8.40
CA ALA A 73 1.42 -15.19 9.06
C ALA A 73 1.28 -14.87 10.57
N VAL A 74 2.38 -14.58 11.26
CA VAL A 74 2.36 -14.18 12.68
C VAL A 74 1.64 -12.85 12.88
N LEU A 75 1.89 -11.87 11.99
CA LEU A 75 1.16 -10.60 11.99
C LEU A 75 -0.34 -10.81 11.78
N LEU A 76 -0.72 -11.62 10.79
CA LEU A 76 -2.11 -11.90 10.48
C LEU A 76 -2.82 -12.60 11.64
N ASP A 77 -2.17 -13.56 12.31
CA ASP A 77 -2.73 -14.25 13.48
C ASP A 77 -3.13 -13.27 14.59
N LYS A 78 -2.28 -12.28 14.89
CA LYS A 78 -2.61 -11.22 15.86
C LYS A 78 -3.78 -10.35 15.41
N ILE A 79 -3.88 -10.05 14.13
CA ILE A 79 -4.98 -9.24 13.57
C ILE A 79 -6.30 -10.03 13.64
N LEU A 80 -6.29 -11.31 13.30
CA LEU A 80 -7.43 -12.22 13.42
C LEU A 80 -7.87 -12.35 14.89
N ALA A 81 -6.93 -12.50 15.81
CA ALA A 81 -7.21 -12.54 17.25
C ALA A 81 -7.84 -11.23 17.78
N ALA A 82 -7.60 -10.09 17.11
CA ALA A 82 -8.24 -8.81 17.39
C ALA A 82 -9.64 -8.68 16.78
N GLY A 83 -10.15 -9.70 16.09
CA GLY A 83 -11.48 -9.71 15.47
C GLY A 83 -11.54 -8.97 14.14
N TYR A 84 -10.44 -8.98 13.37
CA TYR A 84 -10.38 -8.38 12.05
C TYR A 84 -9.95 -9.40 11.00
N GLU A 85 -10.53 -9.33 9.82
CA GLU A 85 -10.18 -10.18 8.67
C GLU A 85 -9.63 -9.36 7.50
N LEU A 86 -8.88 -10.01 6.62
CA LEU A 86 -8.29 -9.36 5.44
C LEU A 86 -9.36 -8.98 4.42
N ASP A 87 -9.40 -7.71 4.03
CA ASP A 87 -10.30 -7.12 3.02
C ASP A 87 -9.53 -6.68 1.76
N GLY A 88 -8.54 -7.49 1.40
CA GLY A 88 -7.68 -7.30 0.24
C GLY A 88 -6.50 -6.38 0.48
N PHE A 89 -5.77 -6.12 -0.62
CA PHE A 89 -4.58 -5.28 -0.60
C PHE A 89 -4.47 -4.44 -1.87
N GLU A 90 -3.61 -3.43 -1.81
CA GLU A 90 -3.15 -2.68 -2.97
C GLU A 90 -1.62 -2.74 -3.02
N GLN A 91 -1.06 -2.99 -4.21
CA GLN A 91 0.37 -2.91 -4.43
C GLN A 91 0.74 -1.45 -4.75
N LYS A 92 1.62 -0.86 -3.93
CA LYS A 92 2.20 0.47 -4.15
C LYS A 92 3.71 0.31 -4.42
N THR A 93 4.38 1.40 -4.79
CA THR A 93 5.84 1.38 -5.00
C THR A 93 6.56 1.13 -3.66
N GLY A 94 7.19 -0.03 -3.50
CA GLY A 94 8.01 -0.37 -2.34
C GLY A 94 7.25 -0.95 -1.14
N PHE A 95 5.92 -1.10 -1.22
CA PHE A 95 5.11 -1.72 -0.18
C PHE A 95 3.75 -2.22 -0.68
N ARG A 96 3.11 -3.08 0.10
CA ARG A 96 1.70 -3.47 -0.05
C ARG A 96 0.87 -2.87 1.07
N LEU A 97 -0.24 -2.22 0.71
CA LEU A 97 -1.22 -1.70 1.66
C LEU A 97 -2.33 -2.73 1.84
N TYR A 98 -2.31 -3.44 2.98
CA TYR A 98 -3.36 -4.39 3.34
C TYR A 98 -4.49 -3.66 4.05
N ARG A 99 -5.74 -3.99 3.70
CA ARG A 99 -6.94 -3.48 4.36
C ARG A 99 -7.55 -4.59 5.18
N TYR A 100 -8.06 -4.25 6.35
CA TYR A 100 -8.72 -5.18 7.25
C TYR A 100 -10.05 -4.59 7.68
N LYS A 101 -11.04 -5.47 7.87
CA LYS A 101 -12.37 -5.10 8.37
C LYS A 101 -12.72 -5.92 9.60
N LYS A 102 -13.54 -5.34 10.46
CA LYS A 102 -14.04 -6.01 11.65
C LYS A 102 -14.88 -7.22 11.23
N THR A 103 -14.63 -8.36 11.85
CA THR A 103 -15.47 -9.54 11.69
C THR A 103 -16.85 -9.26 12.31
N PRO A 104 -17.96 -9.62 11.65
CA PRO A 104 -19.32 -9.41 12.16
C PRO A 104 -19.60 -10.08 13.51
#